data_AF-A0A524KSJ8-F1
#
_entry.id   AF-A0A524KSJ8-F1
#
_cell.length_a   1.000
_cell.length_b   1.000
_cell.length_c   1.000
_cell.angle_alpha   90.00
_cell.angle_beta   90.00
_cell.angle_gamma   90.00
#
_symmetry.space_group_name_H-M   'P 1'
#
loop_
_entity.id
_entity.type
_entity.pdbx_description
1 polymer ?
#
loop_
_entity_poly.entity_id
_entity_poly.type
_entity_poly.pdbx_seq_one_letter_code
_entity_poly.pdbx_strand_id
1 'polypeptide(L)'
;MWNMVPTELHQYSLGDLVRGLVTISKPDQTPNPAWHYALADGIPIRSARAAIVLSIRALGLPSGSSIGVPLYCCPVVFKAIKTAGCHPRFLDVDPGTFCISLEDLYSKRS
;
A
#
# COMPACT_ATOMS: atom_id res chain seq x y z
N MET A 1 -28.80 -7.32 1.52
CA MET A 1 -27.68 -6.70 2.25
C MET A 1 -26.40 -7.11 1.54
N TRP A 2 -25.93 -6.28 0.60
CA TRP A 2 -24.80 -6.61 -0.27
C TRP A 2 -23.49 -6.30 0.44
N ASN A 3 -22.95 -7.30 1.14
CA ASN A 3 -21.57 -7.31 1.59
C ASN A 3 -20.70 -7.63 0.39
N MET A 4 -19.88 -6.70 -0.11
CA MET A 4 -18.50 -6.98 -0.57
C MET A 4 -17.69 -5.68 -0.67
N VAL A 5 -16.48 -5.72 -0.12
CA VAL A 5 -15.47 -4.67 -0.20
C VAL A 5 -15.00 -4.53 -1.68
N PRO A 6 -14.86 -3.31 -2.24
CA PRO A 6 -14.57 -3.08 -3.67
C PRO A 6 -13.33 -3.79 -4.26
N THR A 7 -12.46 -4.33 -3.41
CA THR A 7 -11.23 -5.03 -3.83
C THR A 7 -11.48 -6.34 -4.58
N GLU A 8 -12.67 -6.94 -4.43
CA GLU A 8 -13.01 -8.25 -5.04
C GLU A 8 -13.99 -8.14 -6.23
N LEU A 9 -14.29 -6.92 -6.71
CA LEU A 9 -15.22 -6.73 -7.83
C LEU A 9 -14.52 -6.98 -9.17
N HIS A 10 -14.56 -8.23 -9.64
CA HIS A 10 -14.01 -8.67 -10.93
C HIS A 10 -14.92 -8.24 -12.10
N GLN A 11 -15.09 -6.94 -12.33
CA GLN A 11 -15.86 -6.42 -13.48
C GLN A 11 -14.99 -6.30 -14.73
N TYR A 12 -14.31 -7.39 -15.11
CA TYR A 12 -13.68 -7.47 -16.43
C TYR A 12 -14.64 -8.16 -17.39
N SER A 13 -14.95 -7.51 -18.50
CA SER A 13 -15.74 -8.08 -19.58
C SER A 13 -14.85 -8.69 -20.66
N LEU A 14 -15.41 -9.57 -21.49
CA LEU A 14 -14.72 -10.04 -22.71
C LEU A 14 -14.36 -8.88 -23.65
N GLY A 15 -15.10 -7.77 -23.61
CA GLY A 15 -14.77 -6.56 -24.35
C GLY A 15 -13.45 -5.93 -23.91
N ASP A 16 -13.14 -5.97 -22.61
CA ASP A 16 -11.90 -5.43 -22.07
C ASP A 16 -10.68 -6.26 -22.48
N LEU A 17 -10.86 -7.58 -22.63
CA LEU A 17 -9.83 -8.47 -23.18
C LEU A 17 -9.48 -8.09 -24.62
N VAL A 18 -10.48 -7.93 -25.48
CA VAL A 18 -10.28 -7.52 -26.88
C VAL A 18 -9.64 -6.13 -26.95
N ARG A 19 -10.10 -5.20 -26.12
CA ARG A 19 -9.53 -3.84 -26.05
C ARG A 19 -8.07 -3.88 -25.61
N GLY A 20 -7.73 -4.70 -24.62
CA GLY A 20 -6.36 -4.94 -24.18
C GLY A 20 -5.46 -5.44 -25.32
N LEU A 21 -5.90 -6.47 -26.04
CA LEU A 21 -5.18 -7.02 -27.19
C LEU A 21 -4.94 -5.98 -28.31
N VAL A 22 -5.95 -5.16 -28.62
CA VAL A 22 -5.82 -4.08 -29.61
C VAL A 22 -4.82 -3.01 -29.17
N THR A 23 -4.66 -2.80 -27.86
CA THR A 23 -3.77 -1.77 -27.31
C THR A 23 -2.30 -2.19 -27.38
N ILE A 24 -1.99 -3.48 -27.33
CA ILE A 24 -0.62 -4.02 -27.48
C ILE A 24 0.01 -3.62 -28.81
N SER A 25 -0.80 -3.53 -29.88
CA SER A 25 -0.33 -3.18 -31.22
C SER A 25 -0.07 -1.68 -31.41
N LYS A 26 -0.43 -0.84 -30.43
CA LYS A 26 -0.18 0.61 -30.50
C LYS A 26 1.18 0.90 -29.89
N PRO A 27 2.00 1.78 -30.52
CA PRO A 27 3.27 2.20 -29.92
C PRO A 27 2.99 2.78 -28.54
N ASP A 28 3.90 2.51 -27.59
CA ASP A 28 3.77 2.99 -26.23
C ASP A 28 3.75 4.53 -26.23
N GLN A 29 2.57 5.09 -25.97
CA GLN A 29 2.34 6.53 -25.86
C GLN A 29 2.47 7.01 -24.41
N THR A 30 2.88 6.15 -23.48
CA THR A 30 3.10 6.61 -22.11
C THR A 30 4.25 7.63 -22.15
N PRO A 31 4.02 8.89 -21.76
CA PRO A 31 5.12 9.82 -21.57
C PRO A 31 6.04 9.15 -20.56
N ASN A 32 7.35 9.08 -20.82
CA ASN A 32 8.32 8.62 -19.82
C ASN A 32 8.17 9.56 -18.61
N PRO A 33 7.45 9.20 -17.55
CA PRO A 33 7.25 10.11 -16.47
C PRO A 33 8.54 9.95 -15.69
N ALA A 34 9.47 10.87 -15.90
CA ALA A 34 10.59 11.01 -14.99
C ALA A 34 9.96 11.37 -13.64
N TRP A 35 9.64 10.34 -12.84
CA TRP A 35 8.97 10.45 -11.56
C TRP A 35 9.98 10.99 -10.55
N HIS A 36 10.31 12.26 -10.69
CA HIS A 36 11.13 13.00 -9.74
C HIS A 36 10.27 13.26 -8.50
N TYR A 37 10.23 12.29 -7.59
CA TYR A 37 9.88 12.60 -6.21
C TYR A 37 11.07 13.35 -5.60
N ALA A 38 10.79 14.34 -4.75
CA ALA A 38 11.76 15.32 -4.24
C ALA A 38 12.98 14.74 -3.47
N LEU A 39 13.10 13.41 -3.33
CA LEU A 39 14.08 12.76 -2.46
C LEU A 39 14.86 11.58 -3.10
N ALA A 40 14.41 10.96 -4.21
CA ALA A 40 15.14 9.87 -4.91
C ALA A 40 14.45 9.42 -6.21
N ASP A 41 15.14 8.57 -6.99
CA ASP A 41 14.56 7.78 -8.09
C ASP A 41 13.44 6.86 -7.57
N GLY A 42 12.24 7.01 -8.12
CA GLY A 42 11.07 6.18 -7.78
C GLY A 42 11.01 4.89 -8.60
N ILE A 43 10.70 3.76 -7.94
CA ILE A 43 10.46 2.48 -8.63
C ILE A 43 8.94 2.31 -8.83
N PRO A 44 8.42 2.27 -10.07
CA PRO A 44 7.00 2.04 -10.30
C PRO A 44 6.62 0.60 -9.91
N ILE A 45 5.60 0.47 -9.05
CA ILE A 45 5.08 -0.81 -8.58
C ILE A 45 3.61 -0.94 -8.97
N ARG A 46 3.16 -2.16 -9.27
CA ARG A 46 1.78 -2.50 -9.66
C ARG A 46 0.67 -1.98 -8.73
N SER A 47 0.98 -1.67 -7.46
CA SER A 47 0.05 -1.05 -6.51
C SER A 47 0.76 -0.54 -5.26
N ALA A 48 0.16 0.42 -4.56
CA ALA A 48 0.65 0.92 -3.28
C ALA A 48 0.74 -0.18 -2.20
N ARG A 49 -0.21 -1.15 -2.19
CA ARG A 49 -0.15 -2.32 -1.28
C ARG A 49 1.14 -3.12 -1.51
N ALA A 50 1.46 -3.40 -2.77
CA ALA A 50 2.66 -4.16 -3.12
C ALA A 50 3.92 -3.38 -2.78
N ALA A 51 3.91 -2.05 -2.98
CA ALA A 51 5.01 -1.19 -2.58
C ALA A 51 5.27 -1.29 -1.07
N ILE A 52 4.24 -1.19 -0.21
CA ILE A 52 4.41 -1.31 1.25
C ILE A 52 5.00 -2.69 1.65
N VAL A 53 4.51 -3.79 1.07
CA VAL A 53 5.05 -5.13 1.35
C VAL A 53 6.52 -5.22 0.98
N LEU A 54 6.90 -4.71 -0.20
CA LEU A 54 8.28 -4.71 -0.67
C LEU A 54 9.18 -3.83 0.20
N SER A 55 8.72 -2.64 0.57
CA SER A 55 9.44 -1.72 1.46
C SER A 55 9.72 -2.36 2.82
N ILE A 56 8.73 -3.03 3.43
CA ILE A 56 8.93 -3.71 4.72
C ILE A 56 9.93 -4.86 4.59
N ARG A 57 9.82 -5.68 3.54
CA ARG A 57 10.76 -6.79 3.30
C ARG A 57 12.18 -6.30 3.06
N ALA A 58 12.34 -5.18 2.35
CA ALA A 58 13.64 -4.58 2.06
C ALA A 58 14.38 -4.09 3.32
N LEU A 59 13.66 -3.80 4.41
CA LEU A 59 14.27 -3.43 5.69
C LEU A 59 14.98 -4.60 6.39
N GLY A 60 14.77 -5.85 5.95
CA GLY A 60 15.43 -7.02 6.54
C GLY A 60 15.09 -7.25 8.01
N LEU A 61 13.89 -6.85 8.43
CA LEU A 61 13.44 -7.00 9.82
C LEU A 61 13.33 -8.49 10.21
N PRO A 62 13.62 -8.86 11.47
CA PRO A 62 13.36 -10.20 11.97
C PRO A 62 11.90 -10.63 11.77
N SER A 63 11.67 -11.92 11.53
CA SER A 63 10.32 -12.47 11.38
C SER A 63 9.46 -12.17 12.61
N GLY A 64 8.21 -11.76 12.40
CA GLY A 64 7.30 -11.39 13.49
C GLY A 64 7.58 -10.02 14.12
N SER A 65 8.45 -9.19 13.54
CA SER A 65 8.69 -7.84 14.05
C SER A 65 7.40 -7.02 14.13
N SER A 66 7.27 -6.25 15.21
CA SER A 66 6.15 -5.33 15.41
C SER A 66 6.37 -4.03 14.64
N ILE A 67 5.39 -3.62 13.83
CA ILE A 67 5.40 -2.37 13.07
C ILE A 67 4.27 -1.47 13.56
N GLY A 68 4.64 -0.27 14.05
CA GLY A 68 3.69 0.76 14.43
C GLY A 68 2.85 1.23 13.24
N VAL A 69 1.53 1.28 13.41
CA VAL A 69 0.60 1.71 12.37
C VAL A 69 -0.51 2.57 13.00
N PRO A 70 -0.99 3.65 12.35
CA PRO A 70 -2.08 4.44 12.91
C PRO A 70 -3.34 3.59 13.09
N LEU A 71 -4.01 3.76 14.22
CA LEU A 71 -5.28 3.14 14.55
C LEU A 71 -6.35 3.51 13.52
N TYR A 72 -6.31 4.75 13.06
CA TYR A 72 -7.18 5.27 12.01
C TYR A 72 -6.42 5.36 10.67
N CYS A 73 -6.47 4.30 9.88
CA CYS A 73 -5.92 4.30 8.51
C CYS A 73 -6.61 3.26 7.61
N CYS A 74 -6.26 3.28 6.31
CA CYS A 74 -6.77 2.30 5.35
C CYS A 74 -6.38 0.86 5.75
N PRO A 75 -7.33 -0.11 5.74
CA PRO A 75 -7.04 -1.50 6.09
C PRO A 75 -5.95 -2.18 5.26
N VAL A 76 -5.65 -1.62 4.09
CA VAL A 76 -4.57 -2.10 3.21
C VAL A 76 -3.21 -2.04 3.89
N VAL A 77 -2.96 -1.06 4.77
CA VAL A 77 -1.66 -0.87 5.43
C VAL A 77 -1.35 -2.03 6.37
N PHE A 78 -2.21 -2.32 7.33
CA PHE A 78 -1.96 -3.42 8.27
C PHE A 78 -2.12 -4.81 7.64
N LYS A 79 -2.87 -4.95 6.54
CA LYS A 79 -2.85 -6.17 5.71
C LYS A 79 -1.51 -6.37 5.03
N ALA A 80 -0.88 -5.31 4.53
CA ALA A 80 0.46 -5.36 3.94
C ALA A 80 1.53 -5.74 4.98
N ILE A 81 1.47 -5.17 6.19
CA ILE A 81 2.35 -5.54 7.31
C ILE A 81 2.28 -7.06 7.59
N LYS A 82 1.06 -7.60 7.72
CA LYS A 82 0.86 -9.05 7.92
C LYS A 82 1.41 -9.88 6.75
N THR A 83 1.21 -9.41 5.52
CA THR A 83 1.70 -10.07 4.29
C THR A 83 3.23 -10.06 4.19
N ALA A 84 3.88 -9.07 4.81
CA ALA A 84 5.33 -8.99 4.93
C ALA A 84 5.90 -9.89 6.05
N GLY A 85 5.07 -10.63 6.79
CA GLY A 85 5.52 -11.49 7.89
C GLY A 85 5.74 -10.75 9.22
N CYS A 86 5.22 -9.53 9.34
CA CYS A 86 5.32 -8.67 10.52
C CYS A 86 3.98 -8.54 11.24
N HIS A 87 3.99 -8.01 12.47
CA HIS A 87 2.79 -7.78 13.27
C HIS A 87 2.43 -6.28 13.34
N PRO A 88 1.22 -5.87 12.95
CA PRO A 88 0.80 -4.49 13.11
C PRO A 88 0.55 -4.18 14.60
N ARG A 89 1.15 -3.12 15.10
CA ARG A 89 0.90 -2.56 16.44
C ARG A 89 0.20 -1.22 16.29
N PHE A 90 -1.06 -1.16 16.69
CA PHE A 90 -1.86 0.04 16.52
C PHE A 90 -1.44 1.15 17.50
N LEU A 91 -1.14 2.31 16.92
CA LEU A 91 -0.84 3.55 17.60
C LEU A 91 -2.04 4.48 17.48
N ASP A 92 -2.42 5.12 18.57
CA ASP A 92 -3.53 6.07 18.56
C ASP A 92 -3.23 7.28 17.66
N VAL A 93 -4.26 8.02 17.30
CA VAL A 93 -4.15 9.21 16.45
C VAL A 93 -4.46 10.47 17.23
N ASP A 94 -3.76 11.56 16.89
CA ASP A 94 -4.11 12.89 17.38
C ASP A 94 -5.43 13.33 16.72
N PRO A 95 -6.46 13.75 17.49
CA PRO A 95 -7.78 14.07 16.94
C PRO A 95 -7.81 15.39 16.14
N GLY A 96 -6.79 16.25 16.28
CA GLY A 96 -6.68 17.50 15.51
C GLY A 96 -6.11 17.29 14.12
N THR A 97 -5.24 16.30 13.95
CA THR A 97 -4.48 16.04 12.71
C THR A 97 -4.82 14.71 12.05
N PHE A 98 -5.41 13.77 12.79
CA PHE A 98 -5.60 12.36 12.42
C PHE A 98 -4.30 11.62 12.06
N CYS A 99 -3.16 12.19 12.42
CA CYS A 99 -1.84 11.57 12.32
C CYS A 99 -1.52 10.81 13.61
N ILE A 100 -0.43 10.04 13.60
CA ILE A 100 0.02 9.28 14.79
C ILE A 100 0.19 10.22 15.98
N SER A 101 -0.42 9.87 17.12
CA SER A 101 -0.21 10.55 18.39
C SER A 101 1.23 10.31 18.88
N LEU A 102 1.99 11.38 19.07
CA LEU A 102 3.35 11.28 19.59
C LEU A 102 3.34 10.73 21.03
N GLU A 103 2.37 11.12 21.84
CA GLU A 103 2.21 10.62 23.22
C GLU A 103 2.03 9.10 23.25
N ASP A 104 1.11 8.58 22.44
CA ASP A 104 0.85 7.13 22.38
C ASP A 104 2.05 6.37 21.79
N LEU A 105 2.73 6.94 20.78
CA LEU A 105 3.96 6.39 20.22
C LEU A 105 5.05 6.25 21.29
N TYR A 106 5.30 7.29 22.09
CA TYR A 106 6.32 7.24 23.14
C TYR A 106 5.96 6.25 24.25
N SER A 107 4.68 6.13 24.60
CA SER A 107 4.21 5.17 25.60
C SER A 107 4.44 3.70 25.18
N LYS A 108 4.48 3.42 23.87
CA LYS A 108 4.56 2.07 23.27
C LYS A 108 5.92 1.76 22.63
N ARG A 109 7.00 2.44 23.04
CA ARG A 109 8.33 2.32 22.41
C ARG A 109 9.02 0.95 22.57
N SER A 110 8.56 0.12 23.51
CA SER A 110 9.13 -1.21 23.83
C SER A 110 8.57 -2.35 23.00
#